data_AF-A0AAN0M2W2-F1
#
_entry.id   AF-A0AAN0M2W2-F1
#
_cell.length_a   1.000
_cell.length_b   1.000
_cell.length_c   1.000
_cell.angle_alpha   90.00
_cell.angle_beta   90.00
_cell.angle_gamma   90.00
#
_symmetry.space_group_name_H-M   'P 1'
#
loop_
_entity.id
_entity.type
_entity.pdbx_description
1 polymer ?
#
loop_
_entity_poly.entity_id
_entity_poly.type
_entity_poly.pdbx_seq_one_letter_code
_entity_poly.pdbx_strand_id
1 'polypeptide(L)'
;MRISNRWQDFEVIDAGNGMKTERYKAIVVRRPDPVATWKPVAPSMGVDAFFDTEWHFNKTLPESWTLTYGDMLLKVRPTSFKHTGVFP
;
A
#
# COMPACT_ATOMS: atom_id res chain seq x y z
N MET A 1 -14.26 12.79 -13.54
CA MET A 1 -13.18 12.17 -12.74
C MET A 1 -13.48 12.38 -11.26
N ARG A 2 -13.45 11.34 -10.43
CA ARG A 2 -13.55 11.46 -8.96
C ARG A 2 -12.17 11.19 -8.37
N ILE A 3 -11.67 12.08 -7.53
CA ILE A 3 -10.33 11.99 -6.93
C ILE A 3 -10.49 11.69 -5.44
N SER A 4 -9.76 10.70 -4.94
CA SER A 4 -9.73 10.33 -3.52
C SER A 4 -8.52 10.97 -2.83
N ASN A 5 -8.65 12.24 -2.43
CA ASN A 5 -7.55 13.05 -1.90
C ASN A 5 -7.73 13.47 -0.43
N ARG A 6 -8.60 12.79 0.32
CA ARG A 6 -8.89 13.09 1.74
C ARG A 6 -8.23 12.13 2.72
N TRP A 7 -7.44 11.20 2.21
CA TRP A 7 -6.68 10.26 3.03
C TRP A 7 -5.56 10.99 3.76
N GLN A 8 -5.47 10.76 5.07
CA GLN A 8 -4.33 11.19 5.89
C GLN A 8 -3.42 10.01 6.22
N ASP A 9 -4.02 8.84 6.43
CA ASP A 9 -3.33 7.62 6.82
C ASP A 9 -2.94 6.74 5.62
N PHE A 10 -3.24 7.17 4.39
CA PHE A 10 -2.90 6.45 3.17
C PHE A 10 -2.37 7.39 2.08
N GLU A 11 -1.32 6.95 1.39
CA GLU A 11 -0.87 7.56 0.14
C GLU A 11 -0.23 6.53 -0.79
N VAL A 12 -0.31 6.79 -2.09
CA VAL A 12 0.54 6.15 -3.10
C VAL A 12 1.80 6.99 -3.19
N ILE A 13 2.95 6.42 -2.78
CA ILE A 13 4.23 7.12 -2.83
C ILE A 13 4.76 7.16 -4.27
N ASP A 14 4.71 6.02 -4.96
CA ASP A 14 5.17 5.91 -6.34
C ASP A 14 4.50 4.72 -7.04
N ALA A 15 4.47 4.76 -8.37
CA ALA A 15 4.01 3.67 -9.20
C ALA A 15 4.84 3.60 -10.47
N GLY A 16 5.02 2.39 -11.00
CA GLY A 16 5.75 2.16 -12.23
C GLY A 16 6.28 0.73 -12.32
N ASN A 17 6.72 0.35 -13.52
CA ASN A 17 7.20 -0.99 -13.85
C ASN A 17 6.25 -2.10 -13.36
N GLY A 18 4.94 -1.90 -13.49
CA GLY A 18 3.91 -2.87 -13.08
C GLY A 18 3.70 -2.98 -11.57
N MET A 19 4.25 -2.05 -10.78
CA MET A 19 4.17 -2.05 -9.32
C MET A 19 3.70 -0.71 -8.77
N LYS A 20 3.17 -0.72 -7.55
CA LYS A 20 2.92 0.49 -6.76
C LYS A 20 3.45 0.35 -5.34
N THR A 21 3.97 1.44 -4.81
CA THR A 21 4.43 1.58 -3.43
C THR A 21 3.45 2.45 -2.66
N GLU A 22 2.90 1.90 -1.60
CA GLU A 22 1.81 2.51 -0.82
C GLU A 22 2.23 2.63 0.65
N ARG A 23 1.88 3.76 1.29
CA ARG A 23 2.05 3.95 2.72
C ARG A 23 0.70 3.85 3.41
N TYR A 24 0.66 3.05 4.47
CA TYR A 24 -0.47 2.89 5.36
C TYR A 24 0.01 3.26 6.78
N LYS A 25 -0.18 4.52 7.19
CA LYS A 25 0.47 5.13 8.37
C LYS A 25 1.99 4.96 8.34
N ALA A 26 2.53 4.11 9.21
CA ALA A 26 3.96 3.85 9.35
C ALA A 26 4.43 2.61 8.57
N ILE A 27 3.52 1.93 7.86
CA ILE A 27 3.80 0.69 7.14
C ILE A 27 3.83 0.98 5.65
N VAL A 28 4.97 0.71 5.01
CA VAL A 28 5.15 0.86 3.56
C VAL A 28 5.10 -0.50 2.90
N VAL A 29 4.22 -0.67 1.93
CA VAL A 29 4.09 -1.93 1.18
C VAL A 29 4.22 -1.72 -0.32
N ARG A 30 4.69 -2.74 -1.03
CA ARG A 30 4.76 -2.75 -2.49
C ARG A 30 3.90 -3.85 -3.08
N ARG A 31 3.04 -3.52 -4.05
CA ARG A 31 2.08 -4.47 -4.64
C ARG A 31 2.04 -4.37 -6.16
N PRO A 32 1.59 -5.42 -6.87
CA PRO A 32 1.44 -5.38 -8.33
C PRO A 32 0.33 -4.42 -8.75
N ASP A 33 0.64 -3.58 -9.72
CA ASP A 33 -0.28 -2.70 -10.43
C ASP A 33 0.01 -2.76 -11.95
N PRO A 34 -0.60 -3.72 -12.68
CA PRO A 34 -0.25 -3.98 -14.08
C PRO A 34 -0.44 -2.80 -15.03
N VAL A 35 -1.26 -1.81 -14.66
CA VAL A 35 -1.49 -0.63 -15.49
C VAL A 35 -0.43 0.46 -15.29
N ALA A 36 0.39 0.36 -14.24
CA ALA A 36 1.50 1.28 -13.96
C ALA A 36 2.73 0.98 -14.85
N THR A 37 2.58 1.15 -16.16
CA THR A 37 3.60 0.78 -17.17
C THR A 37 4.73 1.81 -17.33
N TRP A 38 4.60 2.98 -16.71
CA TRP A 38 5.62 4.04 -16.72
C TRP A 38 6.79 3.72 -15.78
N LYS A 39 7.86 4.50 -15.88
CA LYS A 39 9.00 4.37 -14.96
C LYS A 39 8.68 5.05 -13.62
N PRO A 40 8.99 4.40 -12.48
CA PRO A 40 8.92 5.05 -11.18
C PRO A 40 9.90 6.23 -11.14
N VAL A 41 9.53 7.29 -10.42
CA VAL A 41 10.30 8.54 -10.34
C VAL A 41 10.81 8.83 -8.94
N ALA A 42 10.23 8.21 -7.92
CA ALA A 42 10.71 8.37 -6.55
C ALA A 42 12.02 7.59 -6.37
N PRO A 43 12.93 8.06 -5.51
CA PRO A 43 14.08 7.27 -5.10
C PRO A 43 13.63 5.91 -4.56
N SER A 44 14.42 4.86 -4.84
CA SER A 44 14.19 3.55 -4.24
C SER A 44 14.17 3.70 -2.72
N MET A 45 13.04 3.36 -2.12
CA MET A 45 12.86 3.39 -0.66
C MET A 45 12.68 1.98 -0.12
N GLY A 46 13.08 1.78 1.13
CA GLY A 46 12.79 0.55 1.85
C GLY A 46 11.28 0.33 1.96
N VAL A 47 10.86 -0.92 1.78
CA VAL A 47 9.48 -1.37 2.00
C VAL A 47 9.46 -2.36 3.15
N ASP A 48 8.40 -2.34 3.93
CA ASP A 48 8.24 -3.24 5.07
C ASP A 48 7.70 -4.60 4.66
N ALA A 49 6.90 -4.63 3.60
CA ALA A 49 6.42 -5.85 2.97
C ALA A 49 6.19 -5.66 1.47
N PHE A 50 6.25 -6.74 0.70
CA PHE A 50 5.85 -6.72 -0.70
C PHE A 50 5.05 -7.97 -1.07
N PHE A 51 4.19 -7.83 -2.08
CA PHE A 51 3.38 -8.93 -2.60
C PHE A 51 3.78 -9.26 -4.05
N ASP A 52 3.98 -10.54 -4.33
CA ASP A 52 4.13 -11.09 -5.68
C ASP A 52 3.06 -12.16 -5.96
N THR A 53 3.33 -13.42 -5.62
CA THR A 53 2.39 -14.53 -5.42
C THR A 53 2.01 -14.68 -3.95
N GLU A 54 2.86 -14.25 -3.03
CA GLU A 54 2.63 -14.25 -1.58
C GLU A 54 3.19 -12.99 -0.91
N TRP A 55 2.96 -12.85 0.39
CA TRP A 55 3.51 -11.73 1.16
C TRP A 55 4.91 -12.04 1.67
N HIS A 56 5.84 -11.16 1.34
CA HIS A 56 7.21 -11.17 1.87
C HIS A 56 7.37 -10.02 2.84
N PHE A 57 7.93 -10.30 4.02
CA PHE A 57 8.04 -9.33 5.11
C PHE A 57 9.50 -9.02 5.41
N ASN A 58 9.90 -7.76 5.24
CA ASN A 58 11.25 -7.29 5.58
C ASN A 58 11.39 -6.92 7.06
N LYS A 59 10.26 -6.81 7.77
CA LYS A 59 10.20 -6.67 9.24
C LYS A 59 8.95 -7.34 9.78
N THR A 60 8.92 -7.61 11.08
CA THR A 60 7.71 -8.07 11.75
C THR A 60 6.64 -6.98 11.72
N LEU A 61 5.52 -7.28 11.07
CA LEU A 61 4.34 -6.42 11.04
C LEU A 61 3.33 -6.87 12.09
N PRO A 62 2.49 -5.95 12.61
CA PRO A 62 1.33 -6.35 13.39
C PRO A 62 0.37 -7.16 12.52
N GLU A 63 -0.40 -8.07 13.14
CA GLU A 63 -1.42 -8.88 12.45
C GLU A 63 -2.43 -7.99 11.69
N SER A 64 -2.73 -6.82 12.24
CA SER A 64 -3.53 -5.78 11.59
C SER A 64 -3.25 -4.41 12.18
N TRP A 65 -3.60 -3.36 11.45
CA TRP A 65 -3.56 -1.98 11.92
C TRP A 65 -4.78 -1.20 11.43
N THR A 66 -4.99 0.00 11.98
CA THR A 66 -6.18 0.81 11.70
C THR A 66 -5.80 2.10 11.00
N LEU A 67 -6.48 2.41 9.90
CA LEU A 67 -6.47 3.73 9.25
C LEU A 67 -7.70 4.54 9.63
N THR A 68 -7.58 5.85 9.51
CA THR A 68 -8.61 6.83 9.73
C THR A 68 -9.01 7.46 8.39
N TYR A 69 -10.31 7.55 8.13
CA TYR A 69 -10.86 8.29 6.99
C TYR A 69 -12.09 9.07 7.45
N GLY A 70 -11.92 10.38 7.68
CA GLY A 70 -12.93 11.17 8.39
C GLY A 70 -13.20 10.56 9.76
N ASP A 71 -14.46 10.24 10.05
CA ASP A 71 -14.88 9.64 11.32
C ASP A 71 -14.84 8.09 11.29
N MET A 72 -14.34 7.49 10.21
CA MET A 72 -14.28 6.03 10.04
C MET A 72 -12.93 5.47 10.46
N LEU A 73 -12.98 4.30 11.12
CA LEU A 73 -11.82 3.46 11.41
C LEU A 73 -11.85 2.20 10.53
N LEU A 74 -10.76 1.97 9.81
CA LEU A 74 -10.66 0.91 8.80
C LEU A 74 -9.52 -0.04 9.15
N LYS A 75 -9.84 -1.33 9.28
CA LYS A 75 -8.87 -2.39 9.57
C LYS A 75 -8.12 -2.80 8.30
N VAL A 76 -6.79 -2.82 8.37
CA VAL A 76 -5.89 -3.23 7.31
C VAL A 76 -5.05 -4.40 7.80
N ARG A 77 -4.80 -5.38 6.92
CA ARG A 77 -3.88 -6.49 7.19
C ARG A 77 -3.42 -7.15 5.88
N PRO A 78 -2.25 -7.79 5.87
CA PRO A 78 -1.93 -8.77 4.84
C PRO A 78 -3.00 -9.88 4.82
N THR A 79 -3.40 -10.31 3.63
CA THR A 79 -4.31 -11.44 3.44
C THR A 79 -3.64 -12.52 2.60
N SER A 80 -4.29 -13.65 2.35
CA SER A 80 -3.78 -14.65 1.39
C SER A 80 -3.68 -14.13 -0.05
N PHE A 81 -4.19 -12.92 -0.33
CA PHE A 81 -4.12 -12.26 -1.62
C PHE A 81 -3.41 -10.91 -1.50
N LYS A 82 -3.21 -10.25 -2.65
CA LYS A 82 -2.65 -8.89 -2.73
C LYS A 82 -3.49 -7.83 -2.00
N HIS A 83 -4.73 -8.14 -1.61
CA HIS A 83 -5.62 -7.18 -0.97
C HIS A 83 -5.26 -6.99 0.50
N THR A 84 -5.45 -5.76 0.97
CA THR A 84 -5.16 -5.36 2.36
C THR A 84 -6.43 -5.13 3.19
N GLY A 85 -7.62 -5.30 2.58
CA GLY A 85 -8.93 -5.11 3.20
C GLY A 85 -9.54 -3.71 3.01
N VAL A 86 -8.79 -2.75 2.49
CA VAL A 86 -9.24 -1.37 2.22
C VAL A 86 -8.92 -0.98 0.77
N PHE A 87 -9.79 -0.18 0.15
CA PHE A 87 -9.65 0.35 -1.21
C PHE A 87 -9.72 1.89 -1.18
N PRO A 88 -8.60 2.56 -0.90
CA PRO A 88 -8.53 4.02 -0.75
C PRO A 88 -8.81 4.83 -2.01
#